data_AF-A0A9E3WQR8-F1
#
_entry.id   AF-A0A9E3WQR8-F1
#
_cell.length_a   1.000
_cell.length_b   1.000
_cell.length_c   1.000
_cell.angle_alpha   90.00
_cell.angle_beta   90.00
_cell.angle_gamma   90.00
#
_symmetry.space_group_name_H-M   'P 1'
#
loop_
_entity.id
_entity.type
_entity.pdbx_description
1 polymer ?
#
loop_
_entity_poly.entity_id
_entity_poly.type
_entity_poly.pdbx_seq_one_letter_code
_entity_poly.pdbx_strand_id
1 'polypeptide(L)'
;MNRKCACRCLCFIALNILSCPVFAARYVPIKVYLDGQVILEGNASDDGSPDADEVWDALKQVNLGETEAFKKLFGKDVDDEFTILKRRKEREQPLKITIDVAYGGVAETTGLRIRRMHPDGAGRVWRIQSEEVSDLFNERLIRRSDVARLSNLKRSK
;
A
#
# COMPACT_ATOMS: atom_id res chain seq x y z
N MET A 1 -64.90 -3.62 -43.79
CA MET A 1 -64.04 -2.57 -44.39
C MET A 1 -63.25 -1.89 -43.28
N ASN A 2 -61.92 -1.79 -43.45
CA ASN A 2 -60.97 -0.83 -42.86
C ASN A 2 -60.85 -0.78 -41.31
N ARG A 3 -59.85 -1.42 -40.69
CA ARG A 3 -58.40 -1.07 -40.56
C ARG A 3 -58.10 0.10 -39.61
N LYS A 4 -57.15 -0.16 -38.68
CA LYS A 4 -56.20 0.74 -37.98
C LYS A 4 -56.73 1.44 -36.71
N CYS A 5 -56.01 1.60 -35.61
CA CYS A 5 -54.60 1.34 -35.29
C CYS A 5 -54.46 1.13 -33.77
N ALA A 6 -53.74 0.09 -33.37
CA ALA A 6 -53.25 -0.08 -32.01
C ALA A 6 -52.12 0.93 -31.76
N CYS A 7 -52.35 1.91 -30.90
CA CYS A 7 -51.30 2.80 -30.42
C CYS A 7 -50.60 2.11 -29.24
N ARG A 8 -49.64 1.23 -29.54
CA ARG A 8 -48.69 0.71 -28.55
C ARG A 8 -47.77 1.85 -28.15
N CYS A 9 -48.02 2.42 -26.97
CA CYS A 9 -47.12 3.34 -26.30
C CYS A 9 -45.93 2.52 -25.78
N LEU A 10 -44.90 2.34 -26.62
CA LEU A 10 -43.59 1.87 -26.19
C LEU A 10 -42.94 3.03 -25.43
N CYS A 11 -43.09 3.04 -24.11
CA CYS A 11 -42.23 3.82 -23.23
C CYS A 11 -40.81 3.25 -23.35
N PHE A 12 -40.02 3.81 -24.28
CA PHE A 12 -38.57 3.70 -24.26
C PHE A 12 -38.10 4.40 -22.99
N ILE A 13 -37.97 3.63 -21.90
CA ILE A 13 -37.19 4.04 -20.75
C ILE A 13 -35.75 4.11 -21.25
N ALA A 14 -35.32 5.32 -21.62
CA ALA A 14 -33.92 5.65 -21.83
C ALA A 14 -33.23 5.53 -20.47
N LEU A 15 -32.89 4.30 -20.11
CA LEU A 15 -32.01 3.97 -19.00
C LEU A 15 -30.63 4.52 -19.41
N ASN A 16 -30.40 5.80 -19.10
CA ASN A 16 -29.05 6.35 -19.04
C ASN A 16 -28.36 5.61 -17.90
N ILE A 17 -27.81 4.44 -18.21
CA ILE A 17 -26.86 3.75 -17.35
C ILE A 17 -25.65 4.68 -17.34
N LEU A 18 -25.66 5.60 -16.38
CA LEU A 18 -24.49 6.33 -15.94
C LEU A 18 -23.47 5.25 -15.63
N SER A 19 -22.56 5.03 -16.58
CA SER A 19 -21.52 4.05 -16.47
C SER A 19 -20.56 4.61 -15.44
N CYS A 20 -20.81 4.37 -14.16
CA CYS A 20 -19.78 4.55 -13.15
C CYS A 20 -18.62 3.66 -13.61
N PRO A 21 -17.46 4.20 -13.98
CA PRO A 21 -16.29 3.37 -14.14
C PRO A 21 -16.07 2.70 -12.79
N VAL A 22 -16.37 1.39 -12.74
CA VAL A 22 -15.93 0.53 -11.64
C VAL A 22 -14.44 0.40 -11.86
N PHE A 23 -13.68 1.39 -11.38
CA PHE A 23 -12.24 1.28 -11.36
C PHE A 23 -11.91 0.14 -10.39
N ALA A 24 -11.37 -0.95 -10.93
CA ALA A 24 -11.10 -2.16 -10.18
C ALA A 24 -9.99 -1.85 -9.18
N ALA A 25 -10.34 -1.87 -7.90
CA ALA A 25 -9.40 -1.56 -6.84
C ALA A 25 -8.14 -2.43 -6.97
N ARG A 26 -6.97 -1.79 -7.15
CA ARG A 26 -5.71 -2.51 -7.32
C ARG A 26 -5.12 -2.82 -5.95
N TYR A 27 -4.72 -4.07 -5.79
CA TYR A 27 -4.00 -4.54 -4.62
C TYR A 27 -2.52 -4.12 -4.71
N VAL A 28 -2.06 -3.38 -3.70
CA VAL A 28 -0.68 -2.89 -3.61
C VAL A 28 0.00 -3.55 -2.41
N PRO A 29 0.82 -4.60 -2.63
CA PRO A 29 1.55 -5.24 -1.55
C PRO A 29 2.70 -4.35 -1.05
N ILE A 30 2.84 -4.31 0.27
CA ILE A 30 3.88 -3.57 0.99
C ILE A 30 4.62 -4.54 1.90
N LYS A 31 5.96 -4.53 1.84
CA LYS A 31 6.81 -5.40 2.65
C LYS A 31 7.95 -4.60 3.26
N VAL A 32 8.22 -4.86 4.53
CA VAL A 32 9.40 -4.34 5.24
C VAL A 32 10.33 -5.50 5.54
N TYR A 33 11.57 -5.37 5.08
CA TYR A 33 12.62 -6.35 5.26
C TYR A 33 13.63 -5.84 6.29
N LEU A 34 14.17 -6.77 7.06
CA LEU A 34 15.34 -6.57 7.91
C LEU A 34 16.38 -7.63 7.54
N ASP A 35 17.55 -7.21 7.07
CA ASP A 35 18.62 -8.09 6.55
C ASP A 35 18.10 -9.12 5.52
N GLY A 36 17.17 -8.69 4.66
CA GLY A 36 16.57 -9.54 3.62
C GLY A 36 15.42 -10.45 4.08
N GLN A 37 15.08 -10.46 5.36
CA GLN A 37 13.94 -11.20 5.90
C GLN A 37 12.71 -10.28 6.04
N VAL A 38 11.55 -10.68 5.50
CA VAL A 38 10.30 -9.92 5.69
C VAL A 38 9.91 -9.96 7.17
N ILE A 39 9.79 -8.80 7.79
CA ILE A 39 9.39 -8.66 9.18
C ILE A 39 7.98 -8.08 9.32
N LEU A 40 7.58 -7.14 8.47
CA LEU A 40 6.24 -6.58 8.43
C LEU A 40 5.68 -6.68 7.01
N GLU A 41 4.39 -6.95 6.88
CA GLU A 41 3.70 -6.97 5.61
C GLU A 41 2.29 -6.40 5.72
N GLY A 42 1.82 -5.75 4.67
CA GLY A 42 0.47 -5.22 4.60
C GLY A 42 0.15 -4.80 3.19
N ASN A 43 -1.03 -4.26 3.00
CA ASN A 43 -1.52 -3.91 1.67
C ASN A 43 -2.23 -2.58 1.69
N ALA A 44 -1.99 -1.78 0.66
CA ALA A 44 -2.86 -0.69 0.29
C ALA A 44 -3.85 -1.15 -0.79
N SER A 45 -4.99 -0.48 -0.84
CA SER A 45 -5.91 -0.56 -1.96
C SER A 45 -5.89 0.78 -2.66
N ASP A 46 -5.71 0.78 -3.97
CA ASP A 46 -5.93 1.97 -4.79
C ASP A 46 -7.09 1.77 -5.76
N ASP A 47 -7.60 2.84 -6.37
CA ASP A 47 -8.73 2.77 -7.28
C ASP A 47 -8.38 2.18 -8.66
N GLY A 48 -7.11 2.00 -8.99
CA GLY A 48 -6.59 1.45 -10.24
C GLY A 48 -5.71 2.44 -11.01
N SER A 49 -5.63 3.70 -10.57
CA SER A 49 -4.96 4.78 -11.31
C SER A 49 -3.89 5.61 -10.59
N PRO A 50 -3.36 5.28 -9.39
CA PRO A 50 -2.40 6.17 -8.76
C PRO A 50 -1.02 6.06 -9.40
N ASP A 51 -0.32 7.19 -9.44
CA ASP A 51 1.10 7.22 -9.77
C ASP A 51 1.97 6.67 -8.61
N ALA A 52 3.27 6.49 -8.85
CA ALA A 52 4.18 5.94 -7.83
C ALA A 52 4.21 6.79 -6.55
N ASP A 53 3.94 8.08 -6.67
CA ASP A 53 4.05 9.05 -5.59
C ASP A 53 2.86 8.91 -4.65
N GLU A 54 1.65 8.82 -5.21
CA GLU A 54 0.43 8.52 -4.47
C GLU A 54 0.48 7.14 -3.80
N VAL A 55 1.00 6.13 -4.50
CA VAL A 55 1.20 4.79 -3.94
C VAL A 55 2.17 4.82 -2.76
N TRP A 56 3.24 5.60 -2.84
CA TRP A 56 4.17 5.76 -1.73
C TRP A 56 3.53 6.51 -0.56
N ASP A 57 2.79 7.59 -0.83
CA ASP A 57 2.14 8.40 0.20
C ASP A 57 1.10 7.60 1.00
N ALA A 58 0.46 6.61 0.36
CA ALA A 58 -0.46 5.67 1.02
C ALA A 58 0.17 4.94 2.22
N LEU A 59 1.50 4.74 2.25
CA LEU A 59 2.21 4.13 3.38
C LEU A 59 1.93 4.82 4.72
N LYS A 60 1.65 6.13 4.71
CA LYS A 60 1.35 6.91 5.93
C LYS A 60 0.11 6.40 6.67
N GLN A 61 -0.78 5.68 5.98
CA GLN A 61 -2.06 5.21 6.51
C GLN A 61 -2.15 3.68 6.62
N VAL A 62 -1.21 2.93 6.03
CA VAL A 62 -1.30 1.47 5.95
C VAL A 62 -0.94 0.81 7.27
N ASN A 63 -1.81 -0.10 7.70
CA ASN A 63 -1.53 -1.01 8.79
C ASN A 63 -0.73 -2.22 8.28
N LEU A 64 0.41 -2.48 8.90
CA LEU A 64 1.28 -3.61 8.61
C LEU A 64 1.14 -4.67 9.71
N GLY A 65 0.90 -5.92 9.32
CA GLY A 65 0.92 -7.06 10.21
C GLY A 65 2.34 -7.54 10.49
N GLU A 66 2.57 -8.06 11.69
CA GLU A 66 3.80 -8.75 12.04
C GLU A 66 3.86 -10.15 11.44
N THR A 67 5.03 -10.50 10.90
CA THR A 67 5.33 -11.86 10.47
C THR A 67 5.87 -12.70 11.64
N GLU A 68 5.97 -14.02 11.45
CA GLU A 68 6.68 -14.90 12.40
C GLU A 68 8.15 -14.51 12.60
N ALA A 69 8.79 -13.90 11.59
CA ALA A 69 10.15 -13.39 11.69
C ALA A 69 10.25 -12.25 12.71
N PHE A 70 9.31 -11.31 12.65
CA PHE A 70 9.24 -10.19 13.59
C PHE A 70 9.06 -10.67 15.03
N LYS A 71 8.13 -11.61 15.24
CA LYS A 71 7.90 -12.22 16.57
C LYS A 71 9.14 -12.92 17.12
N LYS A 72 9.92 -13.60 16.27
CA LYS A 72 11.17 -14.27 16.68
C LYS A 72 12.29 -13.28 17.01
N LEU A 73 12.41 -12.20 16.24
CA LEU A 73 13.49 -11.22 16.38
C LEU A 73 13.28 -10.28 17.56
N PHE A 74 12.04 -9.86 17.78
CA PHE A 74 11.70 -8.83 18.77
C PHE A 74 10.89 -9.36 19.96
N GLY A 75 10.45 -10.62 19.92
CA GLY A 75 9.73 -11.27 21.02
C GLY A 75 8.31 -10.74 21.22
N LYS A 76 7.68 -11.13 22.33
CA LYS A 76 6.36 -10.62 22.73
C LYS A 76 6.43 -9.25 23.41
N ASP A 77 7.60 -8.79 23.82
CA ASP A 77 7.79 -7.61 24.68
C ASP A 77 8.07 -6.31 23.90
N VAL A 78 7.71 -6.26 22.61
CA VAL A 78 7.62 -5.00 21.87
C VAL A 78 6.37 -4.24 22.35
N ASP A 79 6.40 -3.81 23.61
CA ASP A 79 5.33 -3.09 24.31
C ASP A 79 5.44 -1.58 24.14
N ASP A 80 6.56 -1.09 23.60
CA ASP A 80 6.73 0.32 23.33
C ASP A 80 5.86 0.75 22.15
N GLU A 81 5.04 1.78 22.40
CA GLU A 81 4.24 2.50 21.41
C GLU A 81 5.07 2.89 20.18
N PHE A 82 6.38 3.07 20.38
CA PHE A 82 7.38 3.35 19.35
C PHE A 82 8.51 2.34 19.41
N THR A 83 8.66 1.55 18.35
CA THR A 83 9.88 0.77 18.13
C THR A 83 10.69 1.45 17.07
N ILE A 84 11.93 1.79 17.41
CA ILE A 84 12.91 2.05 16.37
C ILE A 84 13.56 0.73 16.05
N LEU A 85 13.38 0.25 14.82
CA LEU A 85 14.19 -0.81 14.27
C LEU A 85 15.62 -0.25 14.15
N LYS A 86 16.38 -0.27 15.25
CA LYS A 86 17.74 0.23 15.33
C LYS A 86 18.62 -0.84 15.97
N ARG A 87 19.83 -0.93 15.43
CA ARG A 87 21.03 -1.60 15.94
C ARG A 87 20.88 -2.25 17.33
N ARG A 88 20.79 -3.59 17.38
CA ARG A 88 21.25 -4.31 18.58
C ARG A 88 22.77 -4.07 18.63
N LYS A 89 23.29 -3.54 19.75
CA LYS A 89 24.71 -3.15 19.93
C LYS A 89 25.73 -4.27 19.63
N GLU A 90 25.29 -5.51 19.42
CA GLU A 90 26.14 -6.71 19.30
C GLU A 90 26.47 -7.14 17.87
N ARG A 91 25.87 -6.57 16.81
CA ARG A 91 26.24 -6.92 15.42
C ARG A 91 27.21 -5.91 14.84
N GLU A 92 28.38 -6.39 14.41
CA GLU A 92 29.43 -5.62 13.71
C GLU A 92 28.99 -5.09 12.34
N GLN A 93 27.87 -5.56 11.79
CA GLN A 93 27.32 -5.11 10.51
C GLN A 93 26.10 -4.19 10.71
N PRO A 94 25.98 -3.10 9.92
CA PRO A 94 24.80 -2.24 9.96
C PRO A 94 23.56 -3.05 9.54
N LEU A 95 22.51 -3.03 10.37
CA LEU A 95 21.22 -3.60 10.02
C LEU A 95 20.66 -2.86 8.80
N LYS A 96 20.33 -3.60 7.75
CA LYS A 96 19.75 -3.03 6.53
C LYS A 96 18.24 -3.23 6.56
N ILE A 97 17.49 -2.13 6.57
CA ILE A 97 16.04 -2.15 6.45
C ILE A 97 15.68 -1.77 5.02
N THR A 98 14.78 -2.54 4.41
CA THR A 98 14.28 -2.25 3.07
C THR A 98 12.76 -2.18 3.11
N ILE A 99 12.19 -1.12 2.56
CA ILE A 99 10.75 -0.95 2.38
C ILE A 99 10.47 -1.14 0.89
N ASP A 100 9.74 -2.18 0.53
CA ASP A 100 9.30 -2.46 -0.84
C ASP A 100 7.80 -2.20 -0.95
N VAL A 101 7.45 -1.20 -1.76
CA VAL A 101 6.08 -0.86 -2.11
C VAL A 101 5.89 -1.18 -3.58
N ALA A 102 5.05 -2.16 -3.89
CA ALA A 102 4.75 -2.47 -5.28
C ALA A 102 4.24 -1.22 -5.99
N TYR A 103 4.81 -0.92 -7.17
CA TYR A 103 4.51 0.28 -7.97
C TYR A 103 4.93 1.63 -7.35
N GLY A 104 5.15 1.71 -6.03
CA GLY A 104 5.63 2.91 -5.33
C GLY A 104 7.15 3.02 -5.27
N GLY A 105 7.87 1.89 -5.34
CA GLY A 105 9.33 1.83 -5.33
C GLY A 105 9.91 1.15 -4.09
N VAL A 106 11.23 1.23 -3.95
CA VAL A 106 12.00 0.60 -2.88
C VAL A 106 12.88 1.64 -2.19
N ALA A 107 12.82 1.75 -0.87
CA ALA A 107 13.76 2.57 -0.08
C ALA A 107 14.55 1.71 0.90
N GLU A 108 15.77 2.13 1.19
CA GLU A 108 16.65 1.48 2.16
C GLU A 108 17.00 2.45 3.28
N THR A 109 16.99 1.97 4.52
CA THR A 109 17.37 2.76 5.69
C THR A 109 18.10 1.91 6.72
N THR A 110 18.84 2.56 7.62
CA THR A 110 19.50 1.92 8.77
C THR A 110 18.65 1.99 10.03
N GLY A 111 17.55 2.73 9.98
CA GLY A 111 16.63 2.90 11.09
C GLY A 111 15.22 3.21 10.60
N LEU A 112 14.22 2.57 11.18
CA LEU A 112 12.82 2.82 10.85
C LEU A 112 12.01 2.98 12.14
N ARG A 113 11.30 4.10 12.27
CA ARG A 113 10.35 4.31 13.36
C ARG A 113 8.99 3.73 12.99
N ILE A 114 8.53 2.77 13.79
CA ILE A 114 7.20 2.18 13.66
C ILE A 114 6.39 2.43 14.94
N ARG A 115 5.09 2.65 14.78
CA ARG A 115 4.14 2.84 15.87
C ARG A 115 3.13 1.70 15.92
N ARG A 116 2.87 1.16 17.10
CA ARG A 116 1.80 0.19 17.30
C ARG A 116 0.45 0.90 17.32
N MET A 117 -0.50 0.46 16.51
CA MET A 117 -1.79 1.15 16.38
C MET A 117 -2.87 0.60 17.31
N HIS A 118 -2.82 -0.66 17.73
CA HIS A 118 -3.83 -1.28 18.61
C HIS A 118 -3.15 -2.00 19.80
N PRO A 119 -3.43 -1.58 21.05
CA PRO A 119 -2.90 -2.26 22.23
C PRO A 119 -3.59 -3.60 22.49
N ASP A 120 -4.88 -3.75 22.16
CA ASP A 120 -5.68 -4.86 22.69
C ASP A 120 -6.29 -5.77 21.61
N GLY A 121 -5.98 -7.07 21.69
CA GLY A 121 -6.91 -8.16 21.35
C GLY A 121 -7.06 -8.64 19.89
N ALA A 122 -6.65 -7.89 18.85
CA ALA A 122 -6.98 -8.26 17.46
C ALA A 122 -5.78 -8.37 16.50
N GLY A 123 -4.60 -8.75 17.02
CA GLY A 123 -3.37 -8.82 16.24
C GLY A 123 -2.61 -7.49 16.25
N ARG A 124 -1.27 -7.57 16.33
CA ARG A 124 -0.41 -6.39 16.43
C ARG A 124 -0.25 -5.79 15.03
N VAL A 125 -0.84 -4.63 14.83
CA VAL A 125 -0.66 -3.82 13.62
C VAL A 125 0.27 -2.64 13.89
N TRP A 126 1.15 -2.41 12.93
CA TRP A 126 2.20 -1.41 12.96
C TRP A 126 2.01 -0.40 11.84
N ARG A 127 2.36 0.85 12.09
CA ARG A 127 2.47 1.90 11.06
C ARG A 127 3.88 2.44 11.02
N ILE A 128 4.36 2.71 9.82
CA ILE A 128 5.56 3.53 9.64
C ILE A 128 5.17 4.97 9.96
N GLN A 129 6.00 5.68 10.73
CA GLN A 129 5.73 7.09 11.01
C GLN A 129 5.70 7.91 9.71
N SER A 130 4.75 8.84 9.60
CA SER A 130 4.56 9.65 8.39
C SER A 130 5.78 10.47 8.03
N GLU A 131 6.56 10.89 9.02
CA GLU A 131 7.82 11.60 8.86
C GLU A 131 8.84 10.71 8.13
N GLU A 132 9.01 9.45 8.58
CA GLU A 132 9.91 8.50 7.92
C GLU A 132 9.50 8.19 6.48
N VAL A 133 8.20 8.07 6.21
CA VAL A 133 7.69 7.88 4.83
C VAL A 133 8.06 9.07 3.95
N SER A 134 7.99 10.28 4.51
CA SER A 134 8.29 11.52 3.78
C SER A 134 9.80 11.69 3.56
N ASP A 135 10.62 11.35 4.56
CA ASP A 135 12.07 11.40 4.48
C ASP A 135 12.60 10.43 3.41
N LEU A 136 12.05 9.21 3.39
CA LEU A 136 12.45 8.17 2.43
C LEU A 136 11.86 8.37 1.03
N PHE A 137 10.95 9.33 0.84
CA PHE A 137 10.31 9.58 -0.46
C PHE A 137 11.37 9.85 -1.53
N ASN A 138 12.30 10.78 -1.30
CA ASN A 138 13.28 11.16 -2.32
C ASN A 138 14.39 10.12 -2.51
N GLU A 139 14.56 9.20 -1.56
CA GLU A 139 15.59 8.15 -1.58
C GLU A 139 15.10 6.87 -2.26
N ARG A 140 13.79 6.76 -2.51
CA ARG A 140 13.22 5.56 -3.11
C ARG A 140 13.66 5.36 -4.56
N LEU A 141 13.99 4.13 -4.89
CA LEU A 141 14.27 3.68 -6.24
C LEU A 141 13.01 3.09 -6.85
N ILE A 142 12.53 3.69 -7.93
CA ILE A 142 11.41 3.16 -8.71
C ILE A 142 11.98 2.29 -9.83
N ARG A 143 11.52 1.03 -9.92
CA ARG A 143 11.98 0.13 -10.98
C ARG A 143 11.55 0.68 -12.34
N ARG A 144 12.41 0.59 -13.35
CA ARG A 144 12.11 1.05 -14.72
C ARG A 144 10.83 0.43 -15.30
N SER A 145 10.54 -0.82 -14.95
CA SER A 145 9.31 -1.52 -15.34
C SER A 145 8.04 -0.84 -14.80
N ASP A 146 8.14 -0.27 -13.60
CA ASP A 146 7.02 0.36 -12.92
C ASP A 146 6.81 1.77 -13.48
N VAL A 147 7.90 2.51 -13.75
CA VAL A 147 7.85 3.80 -14.48
C VAL A 147 7.14 3.65 -15.83
N ALA A 148 7.45 2.60 -16.60
CA ALA A 148 6.82 2.34 -17.88
C ALA A 148 5.30 2.08 -17.74
N ARG A 149 4.89 1.31 -16.72
CA ARG A 149 3.47 1.08 -16.41
C ARG A 149 2.73 2.35 -16.02
N LEU A 150 3.36 3.20 -15.21
CA LEU A 150 2.77 4.48 -14.78
C LEU A 150 2.66 5.49 -15.93
N SER A 151 3.65 5.53 -16.82
CA SER A 151 3.62 6.39 -18.01
C SER A 151 2.49 6.05 -18.99
N ASN A 152 2.00 4.80 -18.95
CA ASN A 152 0.92 4.31 -19.82
C ASN A 152 -0.48 4.56 -19.25
N LEU A 153 -0.63 4.89 -17.96
CA LEU A 153 -1.93 5.21 -17.34
C LEU A 153 -2.52 6.55 -17.83
N LYS A 154 -1.69 7.50 -18.26
CA LYS A 154 -2.13 8.83 -18.76
C LYS A 154 -2.62 8.86 -20.22
N ARG A 155 -2.88 7.72 -20.87
CA ARG A 155 -3.21 7.66 -22.32
C ARG A 155 -4.56 7.06 -22.70
N SER A 156 -5.50 6.84 -21.79
CA SER A 156 -6.91 6.68 -22.20
C SER A 156 -7.58 8.06 -22.29
N LYS A 157 -7.72 8.57 -23.51
CA LYS A 157 -8.60 9.69 -23.84
C LYS A 157 -10.06 9.27 -23.71
#